data_AF-A0A328N5L7-F1
#
_entry.id   AF-A0A328N5L7-F1
#
_cell.length_a   1.000
_cell.length_b   1.000
_cell.length_c   1.000
_cell.angle_alpha   90.00
_cell.angle_beta   90.00
_cell.angle_gamma   90.00
#
_symmetry.space_group_name_H-M   'P 1'
#
loop_
_entity.id
_entity.type
_entity.pdbx_description
1 polymer ?
#
loop_
_entity_poly.entity_id
_entity_poly.type
_entity_poly.pdbx_seq_one_letter_code
_entity_poly.pdbx_strand_id
1 'polypeptide(L)'
;MTSQPASESHQPERYFEALGRVMHALALIGVLDEMTALRWWSADQTWKIEWRTGPDPHRVAAMLWQAAADLQHPASRALRGMTSLDRSNGSPHHAYLQVLDVPVMLRALNPATPDTAPDTGLVAASV
;
A
#
# COMPACT_ATOMS: atom_id res chain seq x y z
N MET A 1 1.92 -5.96 -27.85
CA MET A 1 0.53 -6.13 -27.36
C MET A 1 0.47 -5.50 -25.98
N THR A 2 -0.25 -4.40 -25.83
CA THR A 2 -0.51 -3.80 -24.51
C THR A 2 -1.69 -4.57 -23.92
N SER A 3 -1.43 -5.48 -22.98
CA SER A 3 -2.50 -6.19 -22.27
C SER A 3 -3.37 -5.17 -21.53
N GLN A 4 -4.67 -5.19 -21.76
CA GLN A 4 -5.61 -4.33 -21.04
C GLN A 4 -5.70 -4.80 -19.58
N PRO A 5 -5.63 -3.88 -18.59
CA PRO A 5 -5.73 -4.25 -17.18
C PRO A 5 -7.05 -4.96 -16.87
N ALA A 6 -7.02 -5.85 -15.88
CA ALA A 6 -8.23 -6.53 -15.42
C ALA A 6 -9.20 -5.51 -14.78
N SER A 7 -10.49 -5.65 -15.09
CA SER A 7 -11.54 -4.74 -14.63
C SER A 7 -12.74 -5.53 -14.15
N GLU A 8 -13.56 -4.92 -13.31
CA GLU A 8 -14.77 -5.53 -12.72
C GLU A 8 -15.69 -6.15 -13.79
N SER A 9 -15.85 -5.49 -14.94
CA SER A 9 -16.75 -5.95 -16.01
C SER A 9 -16.16 -7.02 -16.94
N HIS A 10 -14.84 -7.05 -17.11
CA HIS A 10 -14.19 -7.96 -18.08
C HIS A 10 -13.60 -9.21 -17.45
N GLN A 11 -13.06 -9.10 -16.22
CA GLN A 11 -12.39 -10.19 -15.48
C GLN A 11 -12.72 -10.04 -13.99
N PRO A 12 -13.99 -10.24 -13.58
CA PRO A 12 -14.46 -9.98 -12.21
C PRO A 12 -13.70 -10.81 -11.18
N GLU A 13 -13.36 -12.06 -11.48
CA GLU A 13 -12.61 -12.95 -10.60
C GLU A 13 -11.23 -12.37 -10.26
N ARG A 14 -10.47 -11.91 -11.26
CA ARG A 14 -9.16 -11.28 -11.02
C ARG A 14 -9.30 -9.94 -10.31
N TYR A 15 -10.36 -9.19 -10.64
CA TYR A 15 -10.65 -7.90 -10.02
C TYR A 15 -10.87 -8.03 -8.51
N PHE A 16 -11.76 -8.93 -8.07
CA PHE A 16 -12.00 -9.16 -6.64
C PHE A 16 -10.86 -9.93 -5.96
N GLU A 17 -10.17 -10.82 -6.67
CA GLU A 17 -9.00 -11.53 -6.15
C GLU A 17 -7.86 -10.55 -5.80
N ALA A 18 -7.63 -9.52 -6.61
CA ALA A 18 -6.63 -8.50 -6.32
C ALA A 18 -6.90 -7.79 -4.99
N LEU A 19 -8.15 -7.39 -4.72
CA LEU A 19 -8.52 -6.80 -3.43
C LEU A 19 -8.26 -7.77 -2.27
N GLY A 20 -8.72 -9.02 -2.40
CA GLY A 20 -8.53 -10.04 -1.35
C GLY A 20 -7.06 -10.28 -1.02
N ARG A 21 -6.21 -10.34 -2.05
CA ARG A 21 -4.75 -10.51 -1.90
C ARG A 21 -4.11 -9.31 -1.20
N VAL A 22 -4.48 -8.08 -1.55
CA VAL A 22 -3.94 -6.89 -0.88
C VAL A 22 -4.39 -6.84 0.58
N MET A 23 -5.68 -7.04 0.86
CA MET A 23 -6.18 -7.04 2.25
C MET A 23 -5.51 -8.14 3.10
N HIS A 24 -5.31 -9.33 2.53
CA HIS A 24 -4.60 -10.41 3.22
C HIS A 24 -3.12 -10.07 3.44
N ALA A 25 -2.45 -9.49 2.43
CA ALA A 25 -1.06 -9.08 2.57
C ALA A 25 -0.90 -7.98 3.64
N LEU A 26 -1.80 -7.00 3.70
CA LEU A 26 -1.84 -5.97 4.74
C LEU A 26 -1.96 -6.59 6.15
N ALA A 27 -2.79 -7.63 6.30
CA ALA A 27 -2.90 -8.37 7.55
C ALA A 27 -1.57 -9.07 7.91
N LEU A 28 -0.92 -9.71 6.94
CA LEU A 28 0.32 -10.45 7.14
C LEU A 28 1.52 -9.57 7.46
N ILE A 29 1.58 -8.34 6.94
CA ILE A 29 2.61 -7.37 7.30
C ILE A 29 2.28 -6.60 8.60
N GLY A 30 1.14 -6.90 9.24
CA GLY A 30 0.78 -6.40 10.58
C GLY A 30 0.30 -4.95 10.64
N VAL A 31 0.04 -4.28 9.51
CA VAL A 31 -0.29 -2.83 9.50
C VAL A 31 -1.77 -2.53 9.71
N LEU A 32 -2.66 -3.54 9.63
CA LEU A 32 -4.11 -3.31 9.76
C LEU A 32 -4.49 -2.77 11.15
N ASP A 33 -3.81 -3.21 12.21
CA ASP A 33 -4.10 -2.77 13.58
C ASP A 33 -3.71 -1.30 13.82
N GLU A 34 -2.83 -0.74 12.99
CA GLU A 34 -2.44 0.66 13.02
C GLU A 34 -3.40 1.58 12.24
N MET A 35 -4.30 1.02 11.43
CA MET A 35 -5.20 1.76 10.54
C MET A 35 -6.57 2.00 11.19
N THR A 36 -6.94 3.27 11.37
CA THR A 36 -8.28 3.62 11.86
C THR A 36 -9.23 3.93 10.72
N ALA A 37 -10.49 3.55 10.89
CA ALA A 37 -11.57 3.80 9.91
C ALA A 37 -11.21 3.35 8.49
N LEU A 38 -10.62 2.14 8.37
CA LEU A 38 -10.29 1.52 7.10
C LEU A 38 -11.55 1.32 6.25
N ARG A 39 -11.48 1.72 4.99
CA ARG A 39 -12.54 1.55 3.99
C ARG A 39 -11.92 1.17 2.65
N TRP A 40 -12.66 0.42 1.85
CA TRP A 40 -12.28 0.08 0.49
C TRP A 40 -13.47 0.18 -0.46
N TRP A 41 -13.20 0.61 -1.70
CA TRP A 41 -14.22 0.69 -2.75
C TRP A 41 -13.58 0.64 -4.13
N SER A 42 -14.39 0.27 -5.12
CA SER A 42 -14.02 0.26 -6.54
C SER A 42 -14.42 1.60 -7.17
N ALA A 43 -13.50 2.25 -7.89
CA ALA A 43 -13.81 3.39 -8.75
C ALA A 43 -12.74 3.55 -9.82
N ASP A 44 -13.13 3.93 -11.04
CA ASP A 44 -12.19 4.16 -12.16
C ASP A 44 -11.33 2.93 -12.47
N GLN A 45 -11.92 1.73 -12.40
CA GLN A 45 -11.25 0.42 -12.55
C GLN A 45 -10.10 0.18 -11.55
N THR A 46 -10.09 0.93 -10.45
CA THR A 46 -9.06 0.89 -9.41
C THR A 46 -9.68 0.57 -8.07
N TRP A 47 -9.06 -0.35 -7.33
CA TRP A 47 -9.39 -0.52 -5.91
C TRP A 47 -8.78 0.60 -5.10
N LYS A 48 -9.60 1.33 -4.35
CA LYS A 48 -9.18 2.38 -3.44
C LYS A 48 -9.25 1.82 -2.03
N ILE A 49 -8.12 1.76 -1.33
CA ILE A 49 -8.01 1.37 0.08
C ILE A 49 -7.57 2.59 0.86
N GLU A 50 -8.41 3.04 1.79
CA GLU A 50 -8.18 4.26 2.54
C GLU A 50 -8.37 4.06 4.03
N TRP A 51 -7.49 4.65 4.82
CA TRP A 51 -7.64 4.78 6.26
C TRP A 51 -7.59 6.25 6.69
N ARG A 52 -8.17 6.57 7.85
CA ARG A 52 -8.18 7.93 8.41
C ARG A 52 -6.83 8.25 9.04
N THR A 53 -6.44 7.51 10.07
CA THR A 53 -5.12 7.61 10.72
C THR A 53 -4.41 6.28 10.62
N GLY A 54 -3.07 6.29 10.60
CA GLY A 54 -2.26 5.08 10.50
C GLY A 54 -0.97 5.33 9.72
N PRO A 55 -0.30 4.29 9.24
CA PRO A 55 0.98 4.42 8.57
C PRO A 55 0.89 5.23 7.28
N ASP A 56 2.03 5.80 6.88
CA ASP A 56 2.18 6.46 5.59
C ASP A 56 1.94 5.47 4.42
N PRO A 57 1.15 5.81 3.39
CA PRO A 57 0.85 4.91 2.28
C PRO A 57 2.07 4.44 1.50
N HIS A 58 3.11 5.28 1.35
CA HIS A 58 4.36 4.90 0.68
C HIS A 58 5.15 3.91 1.53
N ARG A 59 5.17 4.10 2.85
CA ARG A 59 5.73 3.10 3.79
C ARG A 59 5.00 1.76 3.67
N VAL A 60 3.67 1.75 3.63
CA VAL A 60 2.89 0.51 3.46
C VAL A 60 3.20 -0.15 2.12
N ALA A 61 3.23 0.62 1.03
CA ALA A 61 3.59 0.11 -0.29
C ALA A 61 5.01 -0.49 -0.32
N ALA A 62 5.98 0.16 0.33
CA ALA A 62 7.34 -0.35 0.45
C ALA A 62 7.40 -1.65 1.27
N MET A 63 6.65 -1.75 2.37
CA MET A 63 6.55 -2.98 3.16
C MET A 63 5.95 -4.13 2.35
N LEU A 64 4.89 -3.86 1.58
CA LEU A 64 4.30 -4.84 0.66
C LEU A 64 5.33 -5.28 -0.40
N TRP A 65 6.07 -4.33 -0.99
CA TRP A 65 7.11 -4.61 -1.98
C TRP A 65 8.20 -5.51 -1.44
N GLN A 66 8.72 -5.21 -0.25
CA GLN A 66 9.72 -6.03 0.45
C GLN A 66 9.17 -7.43 0.75
N ALA A 67 7.94 -7.52 1.26
CA ALA A 67 7.28 -8.78 1.56
C ALA A 67 6.99 -9.63 0.30
N ALA A 68 6.81 -9.01 -0.86
CA ALA A 68 6.66 -9.71 -2.13
C ALA A 68 7.99 -10.25 -2.68
N ALA A 69 9.09 -9.53 -2.41
CA ALA A 69 10.44 -9.93 -2.84
C ALA A 69 11.03 -11.04 -1.96
N ASP A 70 10.67 -11.10 -0.68
CA ASP A 70 11.08 -12.18 0.21
C ASP A 70 10.20 -13.43 0.03
N LEU A 71 10.71 -14.44 -0.69
CA LEU A 71 9.99 -15.69 -0.95
C LEU A 71 9.66 -16.51 0.30
N GLN A 72 10.32 -16.24 1.44
CA GLN A 72 10.00 -16.89 2.72
C GLN A 72 8.92 -16.14 3.49
N HIS A 73 8.63 -14.89 3.13
CA HIS A 73 7.60 -14.10 3.79
C HIS A 73 6.21 -14.66 3.46
N PRO A 74 5.31 -14.83 4.45
CA PRO A 74 3.97 -15.36 4.23
C PRO A 74 3.15 -14.58 3.17
N ALA A 75 3.37 -13.28 3.08
CA ALA A 75 2.68 -12.41 2.11
C ALA A 75 3.17 -12.55 0.67
N SER A 76 4.33 -13.17 0.42
CA SER A 76 4.92 -13.31 -0.92
C SER A 76 3.99 -14.03 -1.91
N ARG A 77 3.25 -15.04 -1.43
CA ARG A 77 2.26 -15.76 -2.22
C ARG A 77 1.06 -14.90 -2.58
N ALA A 78 0.58 -14.08 -1.65
CA ALA A 78 -0.55 -13.17 -1.87
C ALA A 78 -0.19 -12.11 -2.92
N LEU A 79 1.04 -11.58 -2.83
CA LEU A 79 1.54 -10.51 -3.71
C LEU A 79 2.20 -11.01 -5.00
N ARG A 80 2.09 -12.30 -5.32
CA ARG A 80 2.57 -12.83 -6.61
C ARG A 80 1.88 -12.11 -7.76
N GLY A 81 2.66 -11.49 -8.64
CA GLY A 81 2.14 -10.68 -9.75
C GLY A 81 1.90 -9.21 -9.39
N MET A 82 2.41 -8.76 -8.23
CA MET A 82 2.46 -7.36 -7.90
C MET A 82 3.54 -6.65 -8.72
N THR A 83 3.19 -5.54 -9.34
CA THR A 83 4.10 -4.61 -10.00
C THR A 83 3.95 -3.23 -9.36
N SER A 84 5.06 -2.50 -9.27
CA SER A 84 5.03 -1.12 -8.81
C SER A 84 4.49 -0.27 -9.94
N LEU A 85 3.42 0.47 -9.67
CA LEU A 85 2.92 1.48 -10.58
C LEU A 85 3.37 2.84 -10.07
N ASP A 86 4.68 3.08 -10.03
CA ASP A 86 5.20 4.37 -9.59
C ASP A 86 4.89 5.46 -10.64
N ARG A 87 3.95 6.34 -10.28
CA ARG A 87 4.07 7.76 -10.58
C ARG A 87 3.58 8.52 -9.35
N SER A 88 4.46 8.67 -8.37
CA SER A 88 4.32 9.77 -7.41
C SER A 88 4.17 11.08 -8.21
N ASN A 89 2.98 11.66 -8.18
CA ASN A 89 2.76 13.03 -8.66
C ASN A 89 3.11 14.05 -7.56
N GLY A 90 4.01 13.69 -6.64
CA GLY A 90 4.39 14.51 -5.48
C GLY A 90 3.35 14.60 -4.37
N SER A 91 2.26 13.84 -4.42
CA SER A 91 1.28 13.79 -3.32
C SER A 91 1.76 12.86 -2.19
N PRO A 92 1.90 13.35 -0.95
CA PRO A 92 2.30 12.51 0.19
C PRO A 92 1.16 11.59 0.67
N HIS A 93 -0.06 11.74 0.14
CA HIS A 93 -1.24 11.08 0.70
C HIS A 93 -1.62 9.76 0.03
N HIS A 94 -0.99 9.38 -1.09
CA HIS A 94 -1.36 8.15 -1.81
C HIS A 94 -0.19 7.43 -2.44
N ALA A 95 -0.30 6.10 -2.51
CA ALA A 95 0.62 5.20 -3.20
C ALA A 95 -0.14 4.27 -4.14
N TYR A 96 0.46 3.91 -5.27
CA TYR A 96 -0.15 3.01 -6.26
C TYR A 96 0.66 1.72 -6.39
N LEU A 97 -0.07 0.61 -6.48
CA LEU A 97 0.45 -0.70 -6.82
C LEU A 97 -0.48 -1.36 -7.83
N GLN A 98 0.00 -2.36 -8.53
CA GLN A 98 -0.80 -3.17 -9.44
C GLN A 98 -0.67 -4.64 -9.04
N VAL A 99 -1.78 -5.35 -8.89
CA VAL A 99 -1.83 -6.76 -8.46
C VAL A 99 -2.73 -7.52 -9.43
N LEU A 100 -2.21 -8.57 -10.07
CA LEU A 100 -2.95 -9.32 -11.11
C LEU A 100 -3.47 -8.42 -12.25
N ASP A 101 -2.64 -7.46 -12.67
CA ASP A 101 -2.99 -6.41 -13.63
C ASP A 101 -4.12 -5.46 -13.19
N VAL A 102 -4.56 -5.50 -11.93
CA VAL A 102 -5.56 -4.59 -11.34
C VAL A 102 -4.87 -3.47 -10.57
N PRO A 103 -5.13 -2.19 -10.87
CA PRO A 103 -4.57 -1.08 -10.11
C PRO A 103 -5.22 -0.97 -8.72
N VAL A 104 -4.38 -0.68 -7.73
CA VAL A 104 -4.77 -0.48 -6.33
C VAL A 104 -4.11 0.79 -5.82
N MET A 105 -4.92 1.67 -5.24
CA MET A 105 -4.49 2.92 -4.62
C MET A 105 -4.62 2.80 -3.11
N LEU A 106 -3.53 3.03 -2.40
CA LEU A 106 -3.49 3.19 -0.95
C LEU A 106 -3.57 4.68 -0.61
N ARG A 107 -4.37 5.06 0.39
CA ARG A 107 -4.50 6.47 0.81
C ARG A 107 -4.66 6.61 2.32
N ALA A 108 -3.96 7.58 2.89
CA ALA A 108 -4.15 7.99 4.28
C ALA A 108 -4.67 9.43 4.33
N LEU A 109 -5.77 9.67 5.04
CA LEU A 109 -6.28 11.05 5.22
C LEU A 109 -5.40 11.87 6.16
N ASN A 110 -4.87 11.22 7.20
CA ASN A 110 -3.99 11.80 8.20
C ASN A 110 -2.87 10.78 8.51
N PRO A 111 -1.85 10.66 7.64
CA PRO A 111 -0.75 9.73 7.85
C PRO A 111 0.03 10.09 9.11
N ALA A 112 0.43 9.09 9.89
CA ALA A 112 1.42 9.28 10.92
C ALA A 112 2.71 9.75 10.26
N THR A 113 3.26 10.88 10.72
CA THR A 113 4.60 11.29 10.36
C THR A 113 5.56 10.17 10.74
N PRO A 114 6.50 9.77 9.87
CA PRO A 114 7.59 8.89 10.31
C PRO A 114 8.24 9.57 11.51
N ASP A 115 8.32 8.83 12.62
CA ASP A 115 8.84 9.31 13.90
C ASP A 115 10.06 10.20 13.66
N THR A 116 9.89 11.51 13.86
CA THR A 116 11.03 12.41 13.82
C THR A 116 11.77 12.08 15.10
N ALA A 117 12.85 11.31 14.99
CA ALA A 117 13.70 10.94 16.11
C ALA A 117 13.84 12.14 17.06
N PRO A 118 13.75 11.95 18.39
CA PRO A 118 13.82 13.06 19.32
C PRO A 118 15.09 13.85 19.00
N ASP A 119 14.88 15.13 18.67
CA ASP A 119 15.92 16.12 18.42
C ASP A 119 16.96 15.95 19.51
N THR A 120 18.07 15.30 19.18
CA THR A 120 19.10 14.96 20.16
C THR A 120 19.78 16.28 20.40
N GLY A 121 19.27 16.98 21.41
CA GLY A 121 19.65 18.32 21.78
C GLY A 121 21.15 18.48 21.63
N LEU A 122 21.51 19.38 20.73
CA LEU A 122 22.83 19.94 20.58
C LEU A 122 23.29 20.41 21.97
N VAL A 123 24.04 19.57 22.69
CA VAL A 123 24.82 20.01 23.84
C VAL A 123 25.94 20.86 23.27
N ALA A 124 25.66 22.15 23.16
CA ALA A 124 26.68 23.17 22.98
C ALA A 124 27.62 23.06 24.19
N ALA A 125 28.78 22.46 23.96
CA ALA A 125 29.92 22.63 24.85
C ALA A 125 30.20 24.13 24.97
N SER A 126 29.93 24.69 26.14
CA SER A 126 30.43 26.00 26.53
C SER A 126 31.45 25.79 27.64
N VAL A 127 32.70 26.03 27.26
CA VAL A 127 33.87 26.60 27.98
C VAL A 127 33.99 26.29 29.48
#